data_AF-A0A2S7CZS8-F1
#
_entry.id   AF-A0A2S7CZS8-F1
#
_cell.length_a   1.000
_cell.length_b   1.000
_cell.length_c   1.000
_cell.angle_alpha   90.00
_cell.angle_beta   90.00
_cell.angle_gamma   90.00
#
_symmetry.space_group_name_H-M   'P 1'
#
loop_
_entity.id
_entity.type
_entity.pdbx_description
1 polymer ?
#
loop_
_entity_poly.entity_id
_entity_poly.type
_entity_poly.pdbx_seq_one_letter_code
_entity_poly.pdbx_strand_id
1 'polypeptide(L)'
;FLAHIGGMDAFARGLEVANALLTASPLETWRKERYASFDSGAGAAFANGSSTLADLAKHAAGNAPTQISGRQEAYENLINQYLTR
;
A
#
# COMPACT_ATOMS: atom_id res chain seq x y z
N PHE A 1 -2.16 36.22 12.06
CA PHE A 1 -1.15 36.17 10.98
C PHE A 1 -0.15 35.04 11.17
N LEU A 2 0.75 35.06 12.19
CA LEU A 2 1.78 34.02 12.38
C LEU A 2 1.26 32.58 12.42
N ALA A 3 0.17 32.31 13.15
CA ALA A 3 -0.42 30.98 13.22
C ALA A 3 -0.93 30.45 11.86
N HIS A 4 -1.43 31.36 11.00
CA HIS A 4 -1.91 30.96 9.67
C HIS A 4 -0.73 30.67 8.74
N ILE A 5 0.34 31.47 8.82
CA ILE A 5 1.58 31.23 8.06
C ILE A 5 2.14 29.85 8.42
N GLY A 6 2.29 29.54 9.72
CA GLY A 6 2.79 28.22 10.14
C GLY A 6 1.90 27.06 9.68
N GLY A 7 0.57 27.24 9.67
CA GLY A 7 -0.34 26.24 9.12
C GLY A 7 -0.21 26.07 7.61
N MET A 8 -0.15 27.16 6.86
CA MET A 8 0.01 27.15 5.40
C MET A 8 1.31 26.49 4.98
N ASP A 9 2.43 26.84 5.63
CA ASP A 9 3.75 26.26 5.33
C ASP A 9 3.81 24.76 5.67
N ALA A 10 3.22 24.35 6.80
CA ALA A 10 3.14 22.94 7.17
C ALA A 10 2.35 22.11 6.14
N PHE A 11 1.21 22.62 5.67
CA PHE A 11 0.43 21.97 4.62
C PHE A 11 1.15 21.98 3.27
N ALA A 12 1.80 23.08 2.90
CA ALA A 12 2.57 23.17 1.66
C ALA A 12 3.68 22.12 1.64
N ARG A 13 4.45 21.99 2.72
CA ARG A 13 5.47 20.94 2.84
C ARG A 13 4.84 19.54 2.80
N GLY A 14 3.73 19.34 3.52
CA GLY A 14 3.01 18.06 3.50
C GLY A 14 2.56 17.66 2.08
N LEU A 15 2.08 18.62 1.29
CA LEU A 15 1.67 18.41 -0.10
C LEU A 15 2.85 17.98 -0.98
N GLU A 16 3.98 18.67 -0.91
CA GLU A 16 5.18 18.33 -1.69
C GLU A 16 5.69 16.93 -1.36
N VAL A 17 5.79 16.61 -0.06
CA VAL A 17 6.25 15.29 0.42
C VAL A 17 5.29 14.19 -0.03
N ALA A 18 3.98 14.39 0.14
CA ALA A 18 2.97 13.43 -0.29
C ALA A 18 3.01 13.19 -1.81
N ASN A 19 3.13 14.25 -2.60
CA ASN A 19 3.28 14.13 -4.05
C ASN A 19 4.54 13.33 -4.43
N ALA A 20 5.68 13.61 -3.80
CA ALA A 20 6.93 12.89 -4.06
C ALA A 20 6.84 11.41 -3.64
N LEU A 21 6.17 11.10 -2.53
CA LEU A 21 5.90 9.72 -2.11
C LEU A 21 5.07 8.96 -3.16
N LEU A 22 4.04 9.60 -3.71
CA LEU A 22 3.16 8.95 -4.70
C LEU A 22 3.80 8.81 -6.08
N THR A 23 4.63 9.76 -6.49
CA THR A 23 5.10 9.86 -7.89
C THR A 23 6.55 9.48 -8.10
N ALA A 24 7.40 9.59 -7.07
CA ALA A 24 8.85 9.40 -7.18
C ALA A 24 9.40 8.33 -6.22
N SER A 25 8.57 7.78 -5.34
CA SER A 25 8.96 6.75 -4.38
C SER A 25 8.45 5.36 -4.76
N PRO A 26 9.01 4.28 -4.18
CA PRO A 26 8.52 2.92 -4.43
C PRO A 26 7.20 2.60 -3.71
N LEU A 27 6.58 3.54 -2.99
CA LEU A 27 5.38 3.32 -2.16
C LEU A 27 4.24 2.62 -2.92
N GLU A 28 3.84 3.16 -4.07
CA GLU A 28 2.74 2.59 -4.88
C GLU A 28 3.10 1.21 -5.43
N THR A 29 4.36 0.99 -5.79
CA THR A 29 4.85 -0.31 -6.23
C THR A 29 4.77 -1.34 -5.09
N TRP A 30 5.27 -1.02 -3.89
CA TRP A 30 5.21 -1.94 -2.75
C TRP A 30 3.77 -2.28 -2.34
N ARG A 31 2.86 -1.30 -2.43
CA ARG A 31 1.43 -1.52 -2.22
C ARG A 31 0.86 -2.49 -3.26
N LYS A 32 1.15 -2.28 -4.56
CA LYS A 32 0.70 -3.17 -5.63
C LYS A 32 1.23 -4.60 -5.44
N GLU A 33 2.53 -4.74 -5.18
CA GLU A 33 3.17 -6.04 -4.94
C GLU A 33 2.52 -6.81 -3.78
N ARG A 34 2.19 -6.11 -2.68
CA ARG A 34 1.56 -6.73 -1.51
C ARG A 34 0.19 -7.35 -1.82
N TYR A 35 -0.58 -6.73 -2.71
CA TYR A 35 -1.94 -7.17 -3.05
C TYR A 35 -2.04 -7.87 -4.41
N ALA A 36 -0.92 -8.17 -5.06
CA ALA A 36 -0.88 -8.75 -6.42
C ALA A 36 -1.60 -10.11 -6.55
N SER A 37 -1.78 -10.84 -5.46
CA SER A 37 -2.53 -12.10 -5.46
C SER A 37 -4.01 -11.92 -5.82
N PHE A 38 -4.58 -10.73 -5.63
CA PHE A 38 -5.95 -10.41 -6.00
C PHE A 38 -6.11 -9.99 -7.47
N ASP A 39 -5.02 -9.76 -8.19
CA ASP A 39 -5.06 -9.34 -9.59
C ASP A 39 -5.13 -10.51 -10.58
N SER A 40 -4.97 -11.76 -10.11
CA SER A 40 -4.97 -12.94 -11.00
C SER A 40 -5.53 -14.20 -10.32
N GLY A 41 -5.82 -15.21 -11.15
CA GLY A 41 -6.22 -16.56 -10.69
C GLY A 41 -7.41 -16.56 -9.72
N ALA A 42 -7.30 -17.35 -8.66
CA ALA A 42 -8.35 -17.49 -7.64
C ALA A 42 -8.60 -16.18 -6.86
N GLY A 43 -7.58 -15.35 -6.66
CA GLY A 43 -7.73 -14.06 -5.99
C GLY A 43 -8.51 -13.06 -6.83
N ALA A 44 -8.33 -13.04 -8.15
CA ALA A 44 -9.15 -12.23 -9.05
C ALA A 44 -10.62 -12.68 -9.08
N ALA A 45 -10.87 -14.00 -9.11
CA ALA A 45 -12.22 -14.55 -9.03
C ALA A 45 -12.89 -14.26 -7.67
N PHE A 46 -12.11 -14.16 -6.60
CA PHE A 46 -12.62 -13.70 -5.31
C PHE A 46 -12.94 -12.20 -5.34
N ALA A 47 -12.01 -11.37 -5.81
CA ALA A 47 -12.15 -9.91 -5.83
C ALA A 47 -13.31 -9.44 -6.71
N ASN A 48 -13.61 -10.17 -7.80
CA ASN A 48 -14.73 -9.86 -8.69
C ASN A 48 -16.08 -10.44 -8.23
N GLY A 49 -16.12 -11.14 -7.09
CA GLY A 49 -17.34 -11.73 -6.53
C GLY A 49 -17.85 -13.00 -7.23
N SER A 50 -17.03 -13.64 -8.07
CA SER A 50 -17.42 -14.86 -8.79
C SER A 50 -17.15 -16.16 -8.03
N SER A 51 -16.43 -16.09 -6.89
CA SER A 51 -16.11 -17.26 -6.07
C SER A 51 -17.22 -17.58 -5.06
N THR A 52 -17.57 -18.86 -4.94
CA THR A 52 -18.45 -19.36 -3.87
C THR A 52 -17.64 -19.83 -2.66
N LEU A 53 -18.32 -20.07 -1.52
CA LEU A 53 -17.66 -20.68 -0.35
C LEU A 53 -17.09 -22.08 -0.66
N ALA A 54 -17.72 -22.84 -1.56
CA ALA A 54 -17.22 -24.14 -1.98
C ALA A 54 -15.92 -24.02 -2.78
N ASP A 55 -15.82 -23.01 -3.65
CA ASP A 55 -14.60 -22.73 -4.42
C ASP A 55 -13.44 -22.33 -3.51
N LEU A 56 -13.71 -21.49 -2.51
CA LEU A 56 -12.73 -21.06 -1.52
C LEU A 56 -12.22 -22.24 -0.67
N ALA A 57 -13.13 -23.11 -0.22
CA ALA A 57 -12.75 -24.32 0.53
C ALA A 57 -11.87 -25.26 -0.30
N LYS A 58 -12.21 -25.47 -1.57
CA LYS A 58 -11.40 -26.27 -2.50
C LYS A 58 -10.03 -25.65 -2.75
N HIS A 59 -9.96 -24.34 -2.89
CA HIS A 59 -8.69 -23.62 -3.05
C HIS A 59 -7.80 -23.79 -1.80
N ALA A 60 -8.35 -23.59 -0.61
CA ALA A 60 -7.60 -23.68 0.64
C ALA A 60 -7.06 -25.09 0.95
N ALA A 61 -7.77 -26.15 0.53
CA ALA A 61 -7.39 -27.54 0.81
C ALA A 61 -5.99 -27.95 0.25
N GLY A 62 -5.48 -27.24 -0.75
CA GLY A 62 -4.16 -27.51 -1.34
C GLY A 62 -3.22 -26.31 -1.39
N ASN A 63 -3.63 -25.15 -0.86
CA ASN A 63 -2.86 -23.90 -0.99
C ASN A 63 -2.71 -23.22 0.37
N ALA A 64 -1.61 -23.52 1.08
CA ALA A 64 -1.23 -22.78 2.27
C ALA A 64 -0.70 -21.39 1.86
N PRO A 65 -1.16 -20.29 2.48
CA PRO A 65 -0.68 -18.96 2.15
C PRO A 65 0.77 -18.76 2.58
N THR A 66 1.60 -18.26 1.66
CA THR A 66 2.96 -17.84 1.99
C THR A 66 2.93 -16.59 2.86
N GLN A 67 3.61 -16.63 4.00
CA GLN A 67 3.77 -15.45 4.84
C GLN A 67 4.78 -14.50 4.19
N ILE A 68 4.36 -13.26 3.95
CA ILE A 68 5.23 -12.19 3.45
C ILE A 68 5.37 -11.10 4.52
N SER A 69 6.56 -10.52 4.63
CA SER A 69 6.81 -9.44 5.60
C SER A 69 5.88 -8.24 5.37
N GLY A 70 5.42 -7.63 6.47
CA GLY A 70 4.68 -6.37 6.44
C GLY A 70 5.53 -5.15 6.09
N ARG A 71 6.87 -5.27 6.21
CA ARG A 71 7.86 -4.22 5.91
C ARG A 71 7.58 -2.88 6.62
N GLN A 72 6.98 -2.88 7.81
CA GLN A 72 6.55 -1.67 8.52
C GLN A 72 7.70 -0.67 8.69
N GLU A 73 8.85 -1.14 9.17
CA GLU A 73 10.03 -0.32 9.42
C GLU A 73 10.57 0.29 8.12
N ALA A 74 10.44 -0.42 6.99
CA ALA A 74 10.83 0.11 5.69
C ALA A 74 9.86 1.20 5.21
N TYR A 75 8.55 1.08 5.47
CA TYR A 75 7.58 2.13 5.16
C TYR A 75 7.81 3.39 6.02
N GLU A 76 8.06 3.22 7.32
CA GLU A 76 8.38 4.34 8.22
C GLU A 76 9.65 5.06 7.79
N ASN A 77 10.70 4.31 7.45
CA ASN A 77 11.94 4.89 6.93
C ASN A 77 11.75 5.60 5.59
N LEU A 78 10.90 5.09 4.71
CA LEU A 78 10.59 5.74 3.44
C LEU A 78 9.95 7.12 3.66
N ILE A 79 8.96 7.20 4.56
CA ILE A 79 8.30 8.47 4.89
C ILE A 79 9.33 9.46 5.45
N ASN A 80 10.19 9.02 6.38
CA ASN A 80 11.23 9.88 6.96
C ASN A 80 12.23 10.40 5.91
N GLN A 81 12.64 9.56 4.96
CA GLN A 81 13.56 9.98 3.88
C GLN A 81 12.95 11.08 3.02
N TYR A 82 11.66 11.00 2.70
CA TYR A 82 10.98 12.01 1.88
C TYR A 82 10.61 13.26 2.68
N LEU A 83 10.36 13.12 3.99
CA LEU A 83 10.09 14.25 4.87
C LEU A 83 11.34 15.14 5.07
N THR A 84 12.52 14.53 5.12
CA THR A 84 13.80 15.20 5.47
C THR A 84 14.71 15.53 4.30
N ARG A 85 14.47 14.96 3.10
CA ARG A 85 15.11 15.39 1.84
C ARG A 85 14.64 16.76 1.39
#